data_AF-A0A453CVB8-F1
#
_entry.id   AF-A0A453CVB8-F1
#
_cell.length_a   1.000
_cell.length_b   1.000
_cell.length_c   1.000
_cell.angle_alpha   90.00
_cell.angle_beta   90.00
_cell.angle_gamma   90.00
#
_symmetry.space_group_name_H-M   'P 1'
#
loop_
_entity.id
_entity.type
_entity.pdbx_description
1 polymer ?
#
loop_
_entity_poly.entity_id
_entity_poly.type
_entity_poly.pdbx_seq_one_letter_code
_entity_poly.pdbx_strand_id
1 'polypeptide(L)'
;TGDVSDQPSILRMHDIMDDLEEFTEIPDNFCDLPHEQYPLTITYRKFLMMLDGTCRTSFFDAFYGEMKSNFERGHSRSRAVQTSIELNEVTYENFATFYWSNKDLTKKFDASTVFTEIVSHIKGAYPASGPYTGKLGRQDYVMLSDKRFSSLNKEKRNKIYDIFLQYESMKCTAREFDLSDFVTSLHSSLASEGYNGDMVDFVYIDEVQDLTMTQIALLKYVCRNMKEGFVFAGDTAQTIARGIDFRFEDIRSLFYTAFLAETEAFNQGLKHGVHLSDMFQLSQNIR
;
A
#
# COMPACT_ATOMS: atom_id res chain seq x y z
N THR A 1 -20.66 26.38 -28.43
CA THR A 1 -21.26 25.05 -28.27
C THR A 1 -20.14 24.04 -28.40
N GLY A 2 -19.79 23.41 -27.29
CA GLY A 2 -18.64 22.52 -27.17
C GLY A 2 -18.51 22.17 -25.70
N ASP A 3 -19.42 21.29 -25.28
CA ASP A 3 -19.56 20.80 -23.91
C ASP A 3 -18.31 19.97 -23.57
N VAL A 4 -17.43 20.50 -22.71
CA VAL A 4 -16.29 19.76 -22.19
C VAL A 4 -16.83 18.94 -21.03
N SER A 5 -17.09 17.67 -21.31
CA SER A 5 -17.45 16.66 -20.33
C SER A 5 -16.39 16.60 -19.22
N ASP A 6 -16.67 17.24 -18.09
CA ASP A 6 -15.97 17.04 -16.81
C ASP A 6 -16.26 15.61 -16.28
N GLN A 7 -15.61 14.60 -16.86
CA GLN A 7 -15.52 13.29 -16.22
C GLN A 7 -14.35 13.32 -15.23
N PRO A 8 -14.59 13.04 -13.93
CA PRO A 8 -13.48 12.81 -13.01
C PRO A 8 -12.73 11.56 -13.49
N SER A 9 -11.41 11.69 -13.70
CA SER A 9 -10.52 10.56 -13.93
C SER A 9 -10.51 9.70 -12.66
N ILE A 10 -11.35 8.67 -12.70
CA ILE A 10 -11.48 7.64 -11.68
C ILE A 10 -10.14 6.91 -11.58
N LEU A 11 -9.78 6.47 -10.37
CA LEU A 11 -8.77 5.45 -10.12
C LEU A 11 -9.04 4.26 -11.04
N ARG A 12 -8.50 4.27 -12.27
CA ARG A 12 -8.10 3.03 -12.91
C ARG A 12 -6.80 2.65 -12.24
N MET A 13 -6.90 2.01 -11.08
CA MET A 13 -5.93 0.96 -10.81
C MET A 13 -6.01 0.08 -12.04
N HIS A 14 -4.95 0.05 -12.84
CA HIS A 14 -4.82 -0.92 -13.93
C HIS A 14 -5.32 -2.27 -13.41
N ASP A 15 -6.24 -2.86 -14.16
CA ASP A 15 -7.18 -3.87 -13.70
C ASP A 15 -6.52 -4.92 -12.78
N ILE A 16 -6.90 -4.91 -11.50
CA ILE A 16 -6.46 -5.85 -10.44
C ILE A 16 -6.56 -7.33 -10.87
N MET A 17 -7.41 -7.59 -11.85
CA MET A 17 -7.69 -8.92 -12.42
C MET A 17 -6.67 -9.35 -13.48
N ASP A 18 -6.16 -8.44 -14.30
CA ASP A 18 -5.28 -8.79 -15.43
C ASP A 18 -3.87 -9.17 -14.95
N ASP A 19 -3.42 -8.60 -13.82
CA ASP A 19 -2.11 -8.87 -13.21
C ASP A 19 -1.96 -10.28 -12.62
N LEU A 20 -3.07 -10.95 -12.24
CA LEU A 20 -3.02 -12.20 -11.47
C LEU A 20 -2.82 -13.43 -12.38
N GLU A 21 -3.16 -13.34 -13.66
CA GLU A 21 -2.88 -14.40 -14.65
C GLU A 21 -1.44 -14.32 -15.20
N GLU A 22 -0.85 -13.12 -15.26
CA GLU A 22 0.43 -12.85 -15.92
C GLU A 22 1.66 -13.47 -15.19
N PHE A 23 1.57 -13.69 -13.87
CA PHE A 23 2.70 -14.17 -13.06
C PHE A 23 2.51 -15.56 -12.46
N THR A 24 1.70 -16.43 -13.09
CA THR A 24 1.46 -17.79 -12.60
C THR A 24 2.70 -18.70 -12.63
N GLU A 25 3.72 -18.35 -13.43
CA GLU A 25 5.00 -19.07 -13.51
C GLU A 25 5.96 -18.72 -12.37
N ILE A 26 5.77 -17.57 -11.72
CA ILE A 26 6.57 -17.13 -10.58
C ILE A 26 5.90 -17.62 -9.29
N PRO A 27 6.60 -18.31 -8.38
CA PRO A 27 6.02 -18.71 -7.09
C PRO A 27 5.52 -17.52 -6.27
N ASP A 28 4.46 -17.71 -5.47
CA ASP A 28 3.97 -16.72 -4.52
C ASP A 28 4.80 -16.70 -3.22
N ASN A 29 6.13 -16.74 -3.31
CA ASN A 29 7.05 -16.56 -2.18
C ASN A 29 8.46 -16.19 -2.67
N PHE A 30 9.29 -15.67 -1.78
CA PHE A 30 10.70 -15.33 -2.07
C PHE A 30 11.68 -16.44 -1.71
N CYS A 31 11.24 -17.65 -1.37
CA CYS A 31 12.12 -18.72 -0.94
C CYS A 31 12.57 -19.59 -2.12
N ASP A 32 13.88 -19.82 -2.25
CA ASP A 32 14.48 -20.72 -3.21
C ASP A 32 14.09 -20.39 -4.66
N LEU A 33 13.98 -19.10 -4.99
CA LEU A 33 13.66 -18.67 -6.36
C LEU A 33 14.83 -19.00 -7.30
N PRO A 34 14.59 -19.71 -8.42
CA PRO A 34 15.64 -20.01 -9.39
C PRO A 34 16.31 -18.74 -9.91
N HIS A 35 17.64 -18.77 -10.07
CA HIS A 35 18.40 -17.62 -10.56
C HIS A 35 17.91 -17.12 -11.94
N GLU A 36 17.36 -18.01 -12.76
CA GLU A 36 16.83 -17.72 -14.08
C GLU A 36 15.57 -16.84 -14.04
N GLN A 37 14.89 -16.73 -12.88
CA GLN A 37 13.76 -15.84 -12.71
C GLN A 37 14.19 -14.38 -12.47
N TYR A 38 15.47 -14.13 -12.22
CA TYR A 38 15.99 -12.78 -12.02
C TYR A 38 16.47 -12.16 -13.34
N PRO A 39 16.22 -10.84 -13.57
CA PRO A 39 15.51 -9.92 -12.67
C PRO A 39 13.99 -10.18 -12.63
N LEU A 40 13.42 -10.16 -11.42
CA LEU A 40 11.98 -10.27 -11.24
C LEU A 40 11.31 -8.98 -11.71
N THR A 41 10.59 -9.06 -12.82
CA THR A 41 9.70 -7.99 -13.30
C THR A 41 8.28 -8.39 -12.92
N ILE A 42 7.75 -7.81 -11.85
CA ILE A 42 6.47 -8.19 -11.26
C ILE A 42 5.68 -6.95 -10.85
N THR A 43 4.35 -7.08 -10.77
CA THR A 43 3.49 -6.01 -10.26
C THR A 43 3.64 -5.87 -8.75
N TYR A 44 3.23 -4.72 -8.21
CA TYR A 44 3.21 -4.51 -6.77
C TYR A 44 2.29 -5.51 -6.06
N ARG A 45 1.18 -5.91 -6.69
CA ARG A 45 0.28 -6.94 -6.16
C ARG A 45 0.99 -8.29 -6.04
N LYS A 46 1.73 -8.70 -7.07
CA LYS A 46 2.52 -9.92 -7.03
C LYS A 46 3.60 -9.86 -5.94
N PHE A 47 4.27 -8.72 -5.79
CA PHE A 47 5.21 -8.50 -4.69
C PHE A 47 4.58 -8.73 -3.31
N LEU A 48 3.36 -8.23 -3.07
CA LEU A 48 2.66 -8.47 -1.81
C LEU A 48 2.29 -9.96 -1.60
N MET A 49 1.86 -10.66 -2.65
CA MET A 49 1.60 -12.11 -2.58
C MET A 49 2.86 -12.88 -2.21
N MET A 50 4.00 -12.53 -2.81
CA MET A 50 5.28 -13.15 -2.52
C MET A 50 5.76 -12.86 -1.09
N LEU A 51 5.55 -11.64 -0.58
CA LEU A 51 5.80 -11.34 0.84
C LEU A 51 4.93 -12.20 1.76
N ASP A 52 3.63 -12.32 1.47
CA ASP A 52 2.70 -13.09 2.29
C ASP A 52 3.05 -14.58 2.34
N GLY A 53 3.39 -15.19 1.19
CA GLY A 53 3.79 -16.58 1.15
C GLY A 53 5.18 -16.86 1.74
N THR A 54 5.96 -15.80 2.01
CA THR A 54 7.23 -15.88 2.74
C THR A 54 7.04 -15.76 4.27
N CYS A 55 5.92 -15.17 4.71
CA CYS A 55 5.56 -15.12 6.13
C CYS A 55 5.25 -16.53 6.66
N ARG A 56 5.52 -16.76 7.95
CA ARG A 56 5.18 -18.05 8.57
C ARG A 56 3.67 -18.22 8.66
N THR A 57 2.97 -17.13 8.97
CA THR A 57 1.51 -17.06 8.99
C THR A 57 1.04 -16.13 7.89
N SER A 58 0.45 -16.69 6.84
CA SER A 58 -0.15 -15.93 5.74
C SER A 58 -1.40 -15.18 6.23
N PHE A 59 -1.56 -13.93 5.79
CA PHE A 59 -2.76 -13.13 6.01
C PHE A 59 -4.00 -13.88 5.54
N PHE A 60 -3.95 -14.47 4.35
CA PHE A 60 -5.06 -15.23 3.79
C PHE A 60 -5.29 -16.54 4.53
N ASP A 61 -4.26 -17.18 5.08
CA ASP A 61 -4.48 -18.34 5.98
C ASP A 61 -5.15 -17.94 7.29
N ALA A 62 -4.83 -16.78 7.86
CA ALA A 62 -5.48 -16.28 9.08
C ALA A 62 -6.93 -15.83 8.79
N PHE A 63 -7.11 -15.07 7.71
CA PHE A 63 -8.39 -14.53 7.28
C PHE A 63 -9.36 -15.62 6.80
N TYR A 64 -8.86 -16.64 6.05
CA TYR A 64 -9.68 -17.76 5.56
C TYR A 64 -9.63 -19.02 6.42
N GLY A 65 -8.62 -19.18 7.28
CA GLY A 65 -8.56 -20.28 8.24
C GLY A 65 -9.79 -20.33 9.13
N GLU A 66 -10.37 -19.16 9.42
CA GLU A 66 -11.65 -19.01 10.11
C GLU A 66 -12.88 -19.40 9.27
N MET A 67 -12.78 -19.36 7.92
CA MET A 67 -13.85 -19.69 6.97
C MET A 67 -13.79 -21.14 6.45
N LYS A 68 -12.70 -21.87 6.70
CA LYS A 68 -12.47 -23.27 6.29
C LYS A 68 -13.47 -24.30 6.85
N SER A 69 -14.43 -23.90 7.70
CA SER A 69 -15.52 -24.80 8.08
C SER A 69 -16.52 -25.08 6.94
N ASN A 70 -16.53 -24.28 5.86
CA ASN A 70 -17.62 -24.31 4.88
C ASN A 70 -17.25 -24.75 3.45
N PHE A 71 -15.97 -24.88 3.09
CA PHE A 71 -15.56 -25.32 1.75
C PHE A 71 -14.54 -26.45 1.84
N GLU A 72 -14.96 -27.64 1.43
CA GLU A 72 -14.13 -28.85 1.44
C GLU A 72 -12.96 -28.80 0.44
N ARG A 73 -11.86 -29.43 0.88
CA ARG A 73 -10.82 -30.17 0.15
C ARG A 73 -10.90 -30.12 -1.39
N GLY A 74 -9.87 -29.55 -2.02
CA GLY A 74 -9.45 -29.97 -3.36
C GLY A 74 -8.82 -28.92 -4.29
N HIS A 75 -8.83 -27.63 -3.93
CA HIS A 75 -8.28 -26.60 -4.81
C HIS A 75 -6.80 -26.30 -4.52
N SER A 76 -6.03 -26.02 -5.58
CA SER A 76 -4.69 -25.42 -5.46
C SER A 76 -4.82 -24.15 -4.59
N ARG A 77 -3.97 -24.03 -3.56
CA ARG A 77 -3.99 -22.92 -2.59
C ARG A 77 -4.08 -21.55 -3.27
N SER A 78 -3.35 -21.38 -4.38
CA SER A 78 -3.35 -20.17 -5.20
C SER A 78 -4.76 -19.81 -5.74
N ARG A 79 -5.52 -20.77 -6.29
CA ARG A 79 -6.89 -20.49 -6.78
C ARG A 79 -7.88 -20.17 -5.65
N ALA A 80 -7.76 -20.84 -4.51
CA ALA A 80 -8.63 -20.57 -3.37
C ALA A 80 -8.38 -19.16 -2.81
N VAL A 81 -7.11 -18.74 -2.70
CA VAL A 81 -6.74 -17.38 -2.32
C VAL A 81 -7.27 -16.37 -3.34
N GLN A 82 -7.12 -16.66 -4.64
CA GLN A 82 -7.60 -15.80 -5.73
C GLN A 82 -9.11 -15.54 -5.67
N THR A 83 -9.92 -16.59 -5.67
CA THR A 83 -11.38 -16.45 -5.57
C THR A 83 -11.79 -15.69 -4.32
N SER A 84 -11.04 -15.88 -3.24
CA SER A 84 -11.42 -15.25 -1.99
C SER A 84 -11.00 -13.78 -1.92
N ILE A 85 -9.90 -13.40 -2.59
CA ILE A 85 -9.55 -12.01 -2.85
C ILE A 85 -10.68 -11.33 -3.62
N GLU A 86 -11.12 -11.93 -4.73
CA GLU A 86 -12.19 -11.38 -5.59
C GLU A 86 -13.50 -11.16 -4.84
N LEU A 87 -13.81 -12.05 -3.88
CA LEU A 87 -15.05 -11.99 -3.12
C LEU A 87 -15.01 -11.02 -1.93
N ASN A 88 -13.83 -10.80 -1.32
CA ASN A 88 -13.75 -10.14 -0.01
C ASN A 88 -12.87 -8.88 -0.01
N GLU A 89 -12.13 -8.59 -1.09
CA GLU A 89 -11.35 -7.35 -1.19
C GLU A 89 -12.27 -6.17 -1.55
N VAL A 90 -12.21 -5.12 -0.73
CA VAL A 90 -12.92 -3.87 -0.95
C VAL A 90 -12.04 -2.94 -1.80
N THR A 91 -12.36 -2.87 -3.09
CA THR A 91 -11.83 -1.84 -3.99
C THR A 91 -12.59 -0.51 -3.84
N TYR A 92 -12.18 0.51 -4.59
CA TYR A 92 -12.94 1.77 -4.67
C TYR A 92 -14.38 1.54 -5.14
N GLU A 93 -14.59 0.67 -6.14
CA GLU A 93 -15.90 0.35 -6.70
C GLU A 93 -16.80 -0.28 -5.65
N ASN A 94 -16.27 -1.22 -4.87
CA ASN A 94 -16.98 -1.84 -3.74
C ASN A 94 -17.29 -0.80 -2.66
N PHE A 95 -16.32 0.05 -2.31
CA PHE A 95 -16.51 1.14 -1.35
C PHE A 95 -17.64 2.09 -1.79
N ALA A 96 -17.59 2.58 -3.02
CA ALA A 96 -18.56 3.51 -3.58
C ALA A 96 -19.97 2.89 -3.68
N THR A 97 -20.05 1.59 -3.95
CA THR A 97 -21.33 0.89 -4.13
C THR A 97 -21.97 0.50 -2.79
N PHE A 98 -21.21 -0.14 -1.90
CA PHE A 98 -21.74 -0.80 -0.71
C PHE A 98 -21.55 -0.01 0.58
N TYR A 99 -20.46 0.76 0.69
CA TYR A 99 -20.07 1.44 1.93
C TYR A 99 -20.41 2.93 1.94
N TRP A 100 -20.50 3.57 0.78
CA TRP A 100 -20.72 5.01 0.67
C TRP A 100 -22.18 5.47 0.86
N SER A 101 -23.15 4.56 0.78
CA SER A 101 -24.59 4.87 0.68
C SER A 101 -25.23 5.53 1.92
N ASN A 102 -24.45 5.85 2.96
CA ASN A 102 -24.94 6.45 4.19
C ASN A 102 -25.18 7.97 4.07
N LYS A 103 -26.42 8.33 3.70
CA LYS A 103 -26.82 9.67 3.24
C LYS A 103 -26.61 10.81 4.23
N ASP A 104 -26.39 10.59 5.52
CA ASP A 104 -26.29 11.71 6.48
C ASP A 104 -24.88 12.24 6.68
N LEU A 105 -23.85 11.39 6.58
CA LEU A 105 -22.45 11.80 6.69
C LEU A 105 -21.82 12.17 5.34
N THR A 106 -22.32 11.61 4.23
CA THR A 106 -21.68 11.70 2.91
C THR A 106 -22.19 12.81 1.99
N LYS A 107 -23.31 13.47 2.31
CA LYS A 107 -23.98 14.52 1.48
C LYS A 107 -23.08 15.68 1.02
N LYS A 108 -21.93 15.92 1.65
CA LYS A 108 -21.03 17.07 1.38
C LYS A 108 -19.67 16.67 0.82
N PHE A 109 -19.47 15.40 0.56
CA PHE A 109 -18.19 14.86 0.10
C PHE A 109 -18.38 14.06 -1.18
N ASP A 110 -17.31 14.00 -1.95
CA ASP A 110 -17.21 13.09 -3.08
C ASP A 110 -16.59 11.76 -2.60
N ALA A 111 -17.11 10.63 -3.10
CA ALA A 111 -16.72 9.30 -2.66
C ALA A 111 -15.23 9.05 -2.91
N SER A 112 -14.73 9.45 -4.08
CA SER A 112 -13.32 9.27 -4.45
C SER A 112 -12.41 10.07 -3.52
N THR A 113 -12.79 11.32 -3.19
CA THR A 113 -12.03 12.16 -2.25
C THR A 113 -11.92 11.49 -0.87
N VAL A 114 -13.02 10.94 -0.34
CA VAL A 114 -13.00 10.28 0.97
C VAL A 114 -12.19 9.00 0.93
N PHE A 115 -12.36 8.19 -0.12
CA PHE A 115 -11.61 6.95 -0.27
C PHE A 115 -10.10 7.22 -0.37
N THR A 116 -9.68 8.22 -1.16
CA THR A 116 -8.28 8.66 -1.25
C THR A 116 -7.75 9.14 0.10
N GLU A 117 -8.51 9.91 0.88
CA GLU A 117 -8.08 10.31 2.22
C GLU A 117 -7.92 9.11 3.17
N ILE A 118 -8.81 8.13 3.09
CA ILE A 118 -8.72 6.89 3.87
C ILE A 118 -7.46 6.11 3.49
N VAL A 119 -7.29 5.79 2.21
CA VAL A 119 -6.22 4.93 1.73
C VAL A 119 -4.86 5.61 1.81
N SER A 120 -4.74 6.86 1.34
CA SER A 120 -3.43 7.51 1.19
C SER A 120 -2.93 8.20 2.46
N HIS A 121 -3.83 8.73 3.30
CA HIS A 121 -3.44 9.52 4.47
C HIS A 121 -3.72 8.81 5.79
N ILE A 122 -4.92 8.25 5.97
CA ILE A 122 -5.26 7.60 7.22
C ILE A 122 -4.54 6.26 7.33
N LYS A 123 -4.65 5.39 6.32
CA LYS A 123 -4.01 4.06 6.32
C LYS A 123 -2.66 4.02 5.60
N GLY A 124 -2.40 4.99 4.73
CA GLY A 124 -1.21 5.08 3.89
C GLY A 124 -0.04 5.86 4.48
N ALA A 125 -0.25 6.58 5.58
CA ALA A 125 0.80 7.33 6.25
C ALA A 125 1.71 6.40 7.07
N TYR A 126 3.02 6.54 6.87
CA TYR A 126 4.02 5.88 7.70
C TYR A 126 4.45 6.80 8.85
N PRO A 127 4.51 6.32 10.10
CA PRO A 127 4.90 7.15 11.23
C PRO A 127 6.36 7.57 11.13
N ALA A 128 6.64 8.83 11.43
CA ALA A 128 8.01 9.33 11.52
C ALA A 128 8.75 8.82 12.79
N SER A 129 7.99 8.36 13.80
CA SER A 129 8.54 7.85 15.06
C SER A 129 7.54 6.90 15.74
N GLY A 130 8.07 5.89 16.42
CA GLY A 130 7.27 4.87 17.10
C GLY A 130 6.89 3.70 16.20
N PRO A 131 6.29 2.64 16.78
CA PRO A 131 5.89 1.46 16.03
C PRO A 131 4.77 1.81 15.04
N TYR A 132 4.79 1.16 13.87
CA TYR A 132 3.70 1.24 12.92
C TYR A 132 2.42 0.63 13.50
N THR A 133 1.34 1.41 13.48
CA THR A 133 0.04 1.05 14.08
C THR A 133 -1.05 0.75 13.04
N GLY A 134 -0.71 0.73 11.74
CA GLY A 134 -1.68 0.49 10.67
C GLY A 134 -2.48 1.71 10.21
N LYS A 135 -2.50 2.78 11.02
CA LYS A 135 -3.26 3.99 10.72
C LYS A 135 -2.79 5.22 11.50
N LEU A 136 -2.99 6.38 10.89
CA LEU A 136 -2.83 7.68 11.50
C LEU A 136 -3.96 7.96 12.48
N GLY A 137 -3.62 8.42 13.69
CA GLY A 137 -4.61 8.82 14.67
C GLY A 137 -5.41 10.04 14.21
N ARG A 138 -6.66 10.17 14.70
CA ARG A 138 -7.54 11.30 14.35
C ARG A 138 -6.86 12.66 14.51
N GLN A 139 -6.17 12.84 15.63
CA GLN A 139 -5.54 14.13 15.94
C GLN A 139 -4.48 14.48 14.89
N ASP A 140 -3.59 13.54 14.57
CA ASP A 140 -2.52 13.74 13.59
C ASP A 140 -3.09 13.93 12.18
N TYR A 141 -4.11 13.14 11.81
CA TYR A 141 -4.82 13.30 10.54
C TYR A 141 -5.43 14.69 10.40
N VAL A 142 -6.12 15.19 11.44
CA VAL A 142 -6.72 16.53 11.42
C VAL A 142 -5.65 17.63 11.34
N MET A 143 -4.48 17.44 11.97
CA MET A 143 -3.36 18.39 11.89
C MET A 143 -2.78 18.53 10.47
N LEU A 144 -3.01 17.58 9.56
CA LEU A 144 -2.61 17.72 8.15
C LEU A 144 -3.27 18.92 7.46
N SER A 145 -4.39 19.43 7.99
CA SER A 145 -5.02 20.66 7.50
C SER A 145 -4.18 21.93 7.67
N ASP A 146 -3.17 21.91 8.55
CA ASP A 146 -2.29 23.04 8.79
C ASP A 146 -1.14 23.11 7.76
N LYS A 147 -1.03 22.13 6.84
CA LYS A 147 -0.08 22.18 5.71
C LYS A 147 -0.52 23.25 4.71
N ARG A 148 0.46 23.99 4.16
CA ARG A 148 0.26 25.18 3.28
C ARG A 148 -0.65 24.95 2.07
N PHE A 149 -0.87 23.70 1.65
CA PHE A 149 -1.67 23.35 0.47
C PHE A 149 -2.81 22.36 0.76
N SER A 150 -3.24 22.21 2.02
CA SER A 150 -4.34 21.28 2.33
C SER A 150 -5.67 21.74 1.71
N SER A 151 -6.23 20.92 0.83
CA SER A 151 -7.57 21.11 0.24
C SER A 151 -8.71 20.94 1.26
N LEU A 152 -8.43 20.27 2.38
CA LEU A 152 -9.38 19.94 3.43
C LEU A 152 -9.06 20.66 4.75
N ASN A 153 -10.06 21.33 5.32
CA ASN A 153 -9.96 21.97 6.63
C ASN A 153 -10.22 20.97 7.78
N LYS A 154 -9.99 21.41 9.03
CA LYS A 154 -10.16 20.60 10.24
C LYS A 154 -11.55 19.97 10.37
N GLU A 155 -12.61 20.72 10.05
CA GLU A 155 -13.99 20.22 10.14
C GLU A 155 -14.24 19.09 9.15
N LYS A 156 -13.77 19.25 7.90
CA LYS A 156 -13.89 18.23 6.87
C LYS A 156 -13.12 16.97 7.23
N ARG A 157 -11.88 17.10 7.70
CA ARG A 157 -11.05 15.96 8.13
C ARG A 157 -11.70 15.21 9.31
N ASN A 158 -12.29 15.91 10.28
CA ASN A 158 -13.01 15.24 11.37
C ASN A 158 -14.16 14.37 10.85
N LYS A 159 -14.97 14.88 9.92
CA LYS A 159 -16.07 14.12 9.31
C LYS A 159 -15.58 12.94 8.48
N ILE A 160 -14.50 13.12 7.72
CA ILE A 160 -13.87 12.04 6.96
C ILE A 160 -13.39 10.92 7.90
N TYR A 161 -12.82 11.28 9.04
CA TYR A 161 -12.41 10.30 10.03
C TYR A 161 -13.61 9.57 10.66
N ASP A 162 -14.76 10.24 10.84
CA ASP A 162 -16.00 9.57 11.28
C ASP A 162 -16.49 8.56 10.23
N ILE A 163 -16.44 8.93 8.94
CA ILE A 163 -16.78 8.04 7.82
C ILE A 163 -15.80 6.84 7.79
N PHE A 164 -14.50 7.08 7.98
CA PHE A 164 -13.48 6.04 8.07
C PHE A 164 -13.80 5.03 9.18
N LEU A 165 -14.14 5.48 10.38
CA LEU A 165 -14.47 4.58 11.49
C LEU A 165 -15.73 3.75 11.21
N GLN A 166 -16.74 4.36 10.58
CA GLN A 166 -17.94 3.64 10.16
C GLN A 166 -17.61 2.60 9.08
N TYR A 167 -16.82 2.98 8.07
CA TYR A 167 -16.35 2.10 7.02
C TYR A 167 -15.63 0.87 7.60
N GLU A 168 -14.63 1.08 8.46
CA GLU A 168 -13.88 0.00 9.11
C GLU A 168 -14.80 -0.91 9.94
N SER A 169 -15.79 -0.35 10.65
CA SER A 169 -16.76 -1.12 11.42
C SER A 169 -17.67 -1.98 10.54
N MET A 170 -18.15 -1.43 9.43
CA MET A 170 -19.00 -2.17 8.47
C MET A 170 -18.21 -3.28 7.79
N LYS A 171 -16.99 -2.97 7.33
CA LYS A 171 -16.09 -3.93 6.65
C LYS A 171 -15.70 -5.08 7.58
N CYS A 172 -15.39 -4.77 8.84
CA CYS A 172 -15.13 -5.78 9.87
C CYS A 172 -16.35 -6.69 10.10
N THR A 173 -17.56 -6.12 10.11
CA THR A 173 -18.81 -6.90 10.25
C THR A 173 -19.06 -7.80 9.04
N ALA A 174 -18.76 -7.31 7.84
CA ALA A 174 -18.86 -8.06 6.59
C ALA A 174 -17.77 -9.14 6.43
N ARG A 175 -16.74 -9.12 7.28
CA ARG A 175 -15.53 -9.94 7.14
C ARG A 175 -14.87 -9.75 5.76
N GLU A 176 -14.80 -8.49 5.34
CA GLU A 176 -14.09 -8.04 4.15
C GLU A 176 -12.78 -7.35 4.55
N PHE A 177 -11.88 -7.13 3.60
CA PHE A 177 -10.61 -6.43 3.83
C PHE A 177 -10.32 -5.47 2.68
N ASP A 178 -9.52 -4.44 2.91
CA ASP A 178 -8.94 -3.63 1.83
C ASP A 178 -7.43 -3.86 1.73
N LEU A 179 -6.82 -3.37 0.65
CA LEU A 179 -5.38 -3.50 0.42
C LEU A 179 -4.53 -2.99 1.59
N SER A 180 -5.00 -1.97 2.32
CA SER A 180 -4.27 -1.42 3.45
C SER A 180 -4.30 -2.33 4.68
N ASP A 181 -5.36 -3.13 4.87
CA ASP A 181 -5.39 -4.18 5.89
C ASP A 181 -4.35 -5.25 5.61
N PHE A 182 -4.25 -5.67 4.34
CA PHE A 182 -3.28 -6.65 3.92
C PHE A 182 -1.84 -6.15 4.10
N VAL A 183 -1.54 -4.93 3.65
CA VAL A 183 -0.24 -4.26 3.89
C VAL A 183 0.07 -4.15 5.38
N THR A 184 -0.93 -3.82 6.21
CA THR A 184 -0.75 -3.70 7.66
C THR A 184 -0.46 -5.05 8.31
N SER A 185 -1.11 -6.12 7.85
CA SER A 185 -0.82 -7.49 8.30
C SER A 185 0.62 -7.87 7.95
N LEU A 186 1.09 -7.56 6.74
CA LEU A 186 2.46 -7.85 6.31
C LEU A 186 3.49 -7.14 7.20
N HIS A 187 3.32 -5.84 7.47
CA HIS A 187 4.20 -5.13 8.41
C HIS A 187 4.22 -5.80 9.79
N SER A 188 3.05 -6.21 10.30
CA SER A 188 2.93 -6.86 11.61
C SER A 188 3.62 -8.22 11.65
N SER A 189 3.42 -9.05 10.63
CA SER A 189 4.06 -10.37 10.50
C SER A 189 5.57 -10.23 10.33
N LEU A 190 6.03 -9.38 9.41
CA LEU A 190 7.47 -9.20 9.14
C LEU A 190 8.21 -8.56 10.32
N ALA A 191 7.58 -7.65 11.07
CA ALA A 191 8.18 -7.07 12.28
C ALA A 191 8.26 -8.06 13.45
N SER A 192 7.30 -8.99 13.57
CA SER A 192 7.23 -9.93 14.70
C SER A 192 7.94 -11.25 14.43
N GLU A 193 7.81 -11.79 13.22
CA GLU A 193 8.36 -13.10 12.80
C GLU A 193 9.71 -12.96 12.10
N GLY A 194 10.03 -11.77 11.57
CA GLY A 194 11.19 -11.54 10.70
C GLY A 194 10.94 -11.99 9.25
N TYR A 195 11.77 -11.49 8.33
CA TYR A 195 11.78 -11.93 6.93
C TYR A 195 12.69 -13.16 6.76
N ASN A 196 12.16 -14.22 6.15
CA ASN A 196 12.87 -15.51 5.97
C ASN A 196 13.00 -15.93 4.49
N GLY A 197 12.70 -15.03 3.55
CA GLY A 197 12.90 -15.29 2.12
C GLY A 197 14.29 -14.91 1.66
N ASP A 198 14.57 -15.18 0.39
CA ASP A 198 15.80 -14.73 -0.25
C ASP A 198 15.83 -13.21 -0.33
N MET A 199 16.99 -12.65 -0.06
CA MET A 199 17.22 -11.20 -0.14
C MET A 199 17.49 -10.82 -1.59
N VAL A 200 16.93 -9.70 -2.04
CA VAL A 200 17.32 -9.08 -3.30
C VAL A 200 18.37 -8.00 -3.07
N ASP A 201 19.30 -7.87 -4.02
CA ASP A 201 20.38 -6.89 -3.95
C ASP A 201 19.95 -5.48 -4.40
N PHE A 202 19.00 -5.43 -5.34
CA PHE A 202 18.52 -4.21 -5.96
C PHE A 202 17.00 -4.27 -6.17
N VAL A 203 16.34 -3.15 -5.93
CA VAL A 203 14.91 -2.93 -6.11
C VAL A 203 14.72 -1.69 -6.95
N TYR A 204 14.03 -1.84 -8.07
CA TYR A 204 13.64 -0.76 -8.96
C TYR A 204 12.12 -0.63 -8.90
N ILE A 205 11.62 0.57 -8.62
CA ILE A 205 10.19 0.85 -8.54
C ILE A 205 9.87 1.94 -9.55
N ASP A 206 8.97 1.61 -10.46
CA ASP A 206 8.37 2.56 -11.38
C ASP A 206 7.03 3.07 -10.82
N GLU A 207 6.56 4.20 -11.32
CA GLU A 207 5.30 4.85 -10.93
C GLU A 207 5.10 4.96 -9.41
N VAL A 208 6.17 5.33 -8.69
CA VAL A 208 6.17 5.36 -7.22
C VAL A 208 5.08 6.27 -6.62
N GLN A 209 4.56 7.23 -7.39
CA GLN A 209 3.46 8.09 -6.98
C GLN A 209 2.13 7.35 -6.77
N ASP A 210 1.97 6.14 -7.31
CA ASP A 210 0.78 5.30 -7.13
C ASP A 210 0.82 4.48 -5.84
N LEU A 211 1.96 4.48 -5.13
CA LEU A 211 2.15 3.74 -3.89
C LEU A 211 2.08 4.65 -2.66
N THR A 212 1.48 4.13 -1.58
CA THR A 212 1.50 4.80 -0.28
C THR A 212 2.85 4.63 0.41
N MET A 213 3.16 5.47 1.40
CA MET A 213 4.40 5.33 2.17
C MET A 213 4.45 4.01 2.95
N THR A 214 3.29 3.51 3.42
CA THR A 214 3.22 2.20 4.08
C THR A 214 3.48 1.06 3.13
N GLN A 215 3.04 1.16 1.88
CA GLN A 215 3.36 0.20 0.83
C GLN A 215 4.86 0.20 0.51
N ILE A 216 5.44 1.37 0.21
CA ILE A 216 6.88 1.53 -0.06
C ILE A 216 7.73 0.99 1.10
N ALA A 217 7.29 1.21 2.35
CA ALA A 217 8.03 0.75 3.53
C ALA A 217 8.18 -0.78 3.64
N LEU A 218 7.36 -1.59 2.95
CA LEU A 218 7.54 -3.05 2.93
C LEU A 218 8.83 -3.48 2.24
N LEU A 219 9.35 -2.66 1.33
CA LEU A 219 10.55 -2.98 0.55
C LEU A 219 11.81 -3.10 1.42
N LYS A 220 11.82 -2.50 2.62
CA LYS A 220 12.93 -2.62 3.58
C LYS A 220 13.18 -4.06 4.05
N TYR A 221 12.16 -4.92 3.97
CA TYR A 221 12.27 -6.30 4.44
C TYR A 221 12.99 -7.19 3.43
N VAL A 222 12.88 -6.90 2.12
CA VAL A 222 13.41 -7.76 1.06
C VAL A 222 14.79 -7.36 0.55
N CYS A 223 15.26 -6.14 0.84
CA CYS A 223 16.55 -5.63 0.38
C CYS A 223 17.34 -5.01 1.55
N ARG A 224 18.57 -5.46 1.77
CA ARG A 224 19.48 -4.94 2.81
C ARG A 224 20.42 -3.85 2.31
N ASN A 225 20.52 -3.66 0.99
CA ASN A 225 21.40 -2.67 0.40
C ASN A 225 20.77 -1.26 0.47
N MET A 226 20.74 -0.69 1.69
CA MET A 226 20.12 0.62 1.94
C MET A 226 20.90 1.80 1.33
N LYS A 227 22.11 1.58 0.81
CA LYS A 227 22.95 2.63 0.24
C LYS A 227 22.69 2.87 -1.24
N GLU A 228 22.56 1.80 -2.01
CA GLU A 228 22.45 1.86 -3.47
C GLU A 228 21.44 0.86 -4.06
N GLY A 229 20.80 0.04 -3.22
CA GLY A 229 19.91 -1.03 -3.64
C GLY A 229 18.49 -0.59 -3.99
N PHE A 230 18.18 0.71 -3.98
CA PHE A 230 16.84 1.21 -4.30
C PHE A 230 16.89 2.34 -5.32
N VAL A 231 16.07 2.21 -6.36
CA VAL A 231 15.84 3.24 -7.37
C VAL A 231 14.34 3.44 -7.51
N PHE A 232 13.89 4.69 -7.32
CA PHE A 232 12.48 5.08 -7.46
C PHE A 232 12.33 6.01 -8.66
N ALA A 233 11.46 5.63 -9.58
CA ALA A 233 11.02 6.43 -10.71
C ALA A 233 9.53 6.76 -10.55
N GLY A 234 9.12 7.91 -11.05
CA GLY A 234 7.74 8.36 -11.00
C GLY A 234 7.58 9.81 -11.44
N ASP A 235 6.33 10.26 -11.51
CA ASP A 235 5.97 11.61 -11.96
C ASP A 235 5.03 12.30 -10.96
N THR A 236 5.53 13.37 -10.33
CA THR A 236 4.77 14.20 -9.39
C THR A 236 3.55 14.89 -10.01
N ALA A 237 3.52 15.07 -11.34
CA ALA A 237 2.38 15.66 -12.04
C ALA A 237 1.29 14.63 -12.37
N GLN A 238 1.58 13.32 -12.28
CA GLN A 238 0.68 12.23 -12.63
C GLN A 238 0.07 11.54 -11.40
N THR A 239 -0.26 12.31 -10.37
CA THR A 239 -1.02 11.75 -9.23
C THR A 239 -2.47 11.50 -9.68
N ILE A 240 -2.79 10.24 -10.00
CA ILE A 240 -4.07 9.82 -10.61
C ILE A 240 -5.27 10.17 -9.70
N ALA A 241 -5.11 10.11 -8.38
CA ALA A 241 -6.16 10.44 -7.43
C ALA A 241 -6.05 11.89 -6.91
N ARG A 242 -7.13 12.66 -7.08
CA ARG A 242 -7.28 14.02 -6.53
C ARG A 242 -7.08 13.98 -5.00
N GLY A 243 -5.95 14.48 -4.53
CA GLY A 243 -5.64 14.59 -3.11
C GLY A 243 -4.39 13.83 -2.65
N ILE A 244 -3.81 12.95 -3.47
CA ILE A 244 -2.49 12.39 -3.19
C ILE A 244 -1.44 13.45 -3.51
N ASP A 245 -0.91 14.12 -2.49
CA ASP A 245 0.23 15.03 -2.62
C ASP A 245 1.53 14.20 -2.57
N PHE A 246 1.87 13.56 -3.68
CA PHE A 246 3.10 12.78 -3.79
C PHE A 246 4.30 13.71 -3.97
N ARG A 247 5.35 13.48 -3.17
CA ARG A 247 6.62 14.19 -3.28
C ARG A 247 7.76 13.22 -3.02
N PHE A 248 8.81 13.30 -3.84
CA PHE A 248 10.02 12.50 -3.64
C PHE A 248 10.69 12.78 -2.28
N GLU A 249 10.51 13.99 -1.72
CA GLU A 249 10.97 14.30 -0.37
C GLU A 249 10.33 13.40 0.69
N ASP A 250 9.08 12.96 0.50
CA ASP A 250 8.41 12.06 1.44
C ASP A 250 9.04 10.65 1.39
N ILE A 251 9.48 10.18 0.21
CA ILE A 251 10.29 8.96 0.08
C ILE A 251 11.63 9.13 0.80
N ARG A 252 12.32 10.25 0.59
CA ARG A 252 13.60 10.52 1.27
C ARG A 252 13.44 10.49 2.79
N SER A 253 12.38 11.11 3.31
CA SER A 253 12.04 11.07 4.73
C SER A 253 11.78 9.63 5.20
N LEU A 254 11.02 8.84 4.43
CA LEU A 254 10.75 7.44 4.74
C LEU A 254 12.05 6.62 4.83
N PHE A 255 13.02 6.84 3.94
CA PHE A 255 14.31 6.15 4.00
C PHE A 255 15.05 6.43 5.30
N TYR A 256 15.09 7.67 5.75
CA TYR A 256 15.72 8.00 7.02
C TYR A 256 14.99 7.39 8.23
N THR A 257 13.66 7.49 8.27
CA THR A 257 12.88 7.11 9.46
C THR A 257 12.60 5.60 9.54
N ALA A 258 12.37 4.93 8.41
CA ALA A 258 11.94 3.54 8.38
C ALA A 258 13.05 2.58 7.94
N PHE A 259 13.87 2.95 6.95
CA PHE A 259 14.90 2.05 6.41
C PHE A 259 16.19 2.14 7.24
N LEU A 260 16.64 3.34 7.59
CA LEU A 260 17.89 3.54 8.32
C LEU A 260 17.73 3.43 9.84
N ALA A 261 16.83 4.18 10.45
CA ALA A 261 16.70 4.22 11.91
C ALA A 261 16.32 2.87 12.52
N GLU A 262 15.44 2.10 11.86
CA GLU A 262 15.04 0.76 12.34
C GLU A 262 16.16 -0.27 12.14
N THR A 263 16.94 -0.15 11.05
CA THR A 263 18.12 -1.00 10.80
C THR A 263 19.26 -0.72 11.78
N GLU A 264 19.49 0.55 12.14
CA GLU A 264 20.49 0.94 13.15
C GLU A 264 20.10 0.47 14.56
N ALA A 265 18.81 0.50 14.89
CA ALA A 265 18.29 -0.06 16.14
C ALA A 265 18.48 -1.58 16.22
N PHE A 266 18.35 -2.29 15.09
CA PHE A 266 18.61 -3.74 15.00
C PHE A 266 20.10 -4.09 15.09
N ASN A 267 21.00 -3.24 14.56
CA ASN A 267 22.43 -3.53 14.41
C ASN A 267 23.36 -2.92 15.50
N GLN A 268 22.86 -2.57 16.68
CA GLN A 268 23.66 -2.06 17.81
C GLN A 268 24.67 -0.93 17.43
N GLY A 269 24.23 0.07 16.65
CA GLY A 269 24.93 1.36 16.58
C GLY A 269 26.12 1.48 15.61
N LEU A 270 26.24 0.63 14.59
CA LEU A 270 27.15 0.88 13.47
C LEU A 270 26.59 1.98 12.56
N LYS A 271 26.91 3.24 12.87
CA LYS A 271 26.62 4.41 12.01
C LYS A 271 27.34 4.27 10.66
N HIS A 272 26.69 3.66 9.69
CA HIS A 272 27.13 3.74 8.31
C HIS A 272 26.52 5.01 7.71
N GLY A 273 27.36 6.01 7.40
CA GLY A 273 26.92 7.18 6.64
C GLY A 273 26.24 6.71 5.36
N VAL A 274 24.94 7.00 5.24
CA VAL A 274 24.17 6.72 4.02
C VAL A 274 24.08 8.02 3.23
N HIS A 275 24.59 7.95 2.01
CA HIS A 275 24.52 9.03 1.03
C HIS A 275 23.28 8.79 0.18
N LEU A 276 22.19 9.51 0.45
CA LEU A 276 21.09 9.57 -0.51
C LEU A 276 21.60 10.33 -1.74
N SER A 277 21.58 9.69 -2.90
CA SER A 277 21.89 10.33 -4.17
C SER A 277 20.96 11.52 -4.44
N ASP A 278 21.47 12.50 -5.16
CA ASP A 278 20.68 13.65 -5.57
C ASP A 278 19.49 13.22 -6.43
N MET A 279 18.37 13.92 -6.26
CA MET A 279 17.20 13.71 -7.11
C MET A 279 17.54 14.12 -8.54
N PHE A 280 17.44 13.18 -9.46
CA PHE A 280 17.68 13.43 -10.87
C PHE A 280 16.35 13.71 -11.57
N GLN A 281 16.13 14.95 -11.97
CA GLN A 281 14.96 15.32 -12.77
C GLN A 281 15.25 15.11 -14.25
N LEU A 282 14.47 14.23 -14.89
CA LEU A 282 14.48 14.11 -16.35
C LEU A 282 13.86 15.38 -16.96
N SER A 283 14.65 16.10 -17.76
CA SER A 283 14.22 17.35 -18.41
C SER A 283 13.60 17.14 -19.79
N GLN A 284 13.61 15.91 -20.29
CA GLN A 284 13.04 15.52 -21.57
C GLN A 284 12.20 14.26 -21.39
N ASN A 285 10.99 14.27 -21.96
CA ASN A 285 10.14 13.09 -22.03
C ASN A 285 10.78 12.09 -22.99
N ILE A 286 11.12 10.90 -22.50
CA ILE A 286 11.52 9.78 -23.34
C ILE A 286 10.22 9.25 -23.95
N ARG A 287 10.01 9.52 -25.24
CA ARG A 287 8.88 9.01 -26.04
C ARG A 287 9.36 7.94 -26.99
#